data_AF-A0A966I7H7-F1
#
_entry.id   AF-A0A966I7H7-F1
#
_cell.length_a   1.000
_cell.length_b   1.000
_cell.length_c   1.000
_cell.angle_alpha   90.00
_cell.angle_beta   90.00
_cell.angle_gamma   90.00
#
_symmetry.space_group_name_H-M   'P 1'
#
loop_
_entity.id
_entity.type
_entity.pdbx_description
1 polymer ?
#
loop_
_entity_poly.entity_id
_entity_poly.type
_entity_poly.pdbx_seq_one_letter_code
_entity_poly.pdbx_strand_id
1 'polypeptide(L)' 'MKSVHDLSDAQVSDIVQMALSDHVAFADIEHQYGLKEKEVVALMRNTLRTGSYRAWRKRVATFGRRREHYK' A
#
# COMPACT_ATOMS: atom_id res chain seq x y z
N MET A 1 -8.93 -11.67 9.30
CA MET A 1 -8.23 -10.58 8.59
C MET A 1 -7.12 -10.11 9.51
N LYS A 2 -5.88 -10.02 9.03
CA LYS A 2 -4.72 -9.67 9.88
C LYS A 2 -4.71 -8.17 10.14
N SER A 3 -4.47 -7.77 11.38
CA SER A 3 -4.31 -6.37 11.74
C SER A 3 -2.87 -5.94 11.49
N VAL A 4 -2.64 -4.66 11.18
CA VAL A 4 -1.30 -4.08 11.01
C VAL A 4 -0.44 -4.26 12.28
N HIS A 5 -1.09 -4.44 13.44
CA HIS A 5 -0.45 -4.64 14.74
C HIS A 5 0.15 -6.05 14.93
N ASP A 6 -0.18 -7.01 14.06
CA ASP A 6 0.32 -8.39 14.13
C ASP A 6 1.56 -8.62 13.23
N LEU A 7 2.07 -7.56 12.60
CA LEU A 7 3.19 -7.63 11.66
C LEU A 7 4.52 -7.37 12.38
N SER A 8 5.54 -8.12 12.01
CA SER A 8 6.91 -7.79 12.42
C SER A 8 7.42 -6.54 11.70
N ASP A 9 8.43 -5.88 12.28
CA ASP A 9 9.08 -4.73 11.64
C ASP A 9 9.61 -5.05 10.23
N ALA A 10 10.07 -6.28 10.01
CA ALA A 10 10.51 -6.76 8.70
C ALA A 10 9.35 -6.83 7.71
N GLN A 11 8.19 -7.36 8.13
CA GLN A 11 6.99 -7.40 7.29
C GLN A 11 6.48 -6.00 6.98
N VAL A 12 6.47 -5.10 7.98
CA VAL A 12 6.12 -3.70 7.77
C VAL A 12 7.04 -3.05 6.74
N SER A 13 8.35 -3.26 6.85
CA SER A 13 9.32 -2.75 5.88
C SER A 13 9.05 -3.25 4.47
N ASP A 14 8.79 -4.56 4.33
CA ASP A 14 8.50 -5.17 3.02
C ASP A 14 7.19 -4.63 2.42
N ILE A 15 6.12 -4.56 3.21
CA ILE A 15 4.84 -3.99 2.77
C ILE A 15 5.01 -2.53 2.33
N VAL A 16 5.83 -1.74 3.04
CA VAL A 16 6.12 -0.35 2.66
C VAL A 16 6.89 -0.30 1.35
N GLN A 17 7.88 -1.18 1.13
CA GLN A 17 8.61 -1.27 -0.14
C GLN A 17 7.68 -1.67 -1.29
N MET A 18 6.85 -2.68 -1.08
CA MET A 18 5.82 -3.13 -2.02
C MET A 18 4.84 -2.00 -2.36
N ALA A 19 4.30 -1.30 -1.36
CA ALA A 19 3.34 -0.23 -1.56
C ALA A 19 3.96 1.01 -2.26
N LEU A 20 5.27 1.23 -2.13
CA LEU A 20 5.99 2.27 -2.86
C LEU A 20 6.31 1.90 -4.31
N SER A 21 6.28 0.60 -4.64
CA SER A 21 6.54 0.08 -5.98
C SER A 21 5.33 0.27 -6.89
N ASP A 22 5.55 0.91 -8.03
CA ASP A 22 4.51 1.10 -9.05
C ASP A 22 4.16 -0.22 -9.79
N HIS A 23 4.90 -1.30 -9.53
CA HIS A 23 4.72 -2.63 -10.14
C HIS A 23 3.94 -3.63 -9.26
N VAL A 24 3.59 -3.25 -8.04
CA VAL A 24 2.91 -4.13 -7.09
C VAL A 24 1.48 -3.62 -6.86
N ALA A 25 0.49 -4.49 -7.05
CA ALA A 25 -0.89 -4.15 -6.75
C ALA A 25 -1.19 -4.35 -5.26
N PHE A 26 -2.14 -3.59 -4.72
CA PHE A 26 -2.68 -3.88 -3.38
C PHE A 26 -3.25 -5.29 -3.25
N ALA A 27 -3.71 -5.89 -4.36
CA ALA A 27 -4.15 -7.28 -4.38
C ALA A 27 -3.01 -8.27 -4.09
N ASP A 28 -1.78 -7.99 -4.55
CA ASP A 28 -0.62 -8.83 -4.27
C ASP A 28 -0.25 -8.75 -2.78
N ILE A 29 -0.30 -7.54 -2.21
CA ILE A 29 -0.09 -7.30 -0.78
C ILE A 29 -1.17 -8.00 0.04
N GLU A 30 -2.44 -7.96 -0.39
CA GLU A 30 -3.54 -8.68 0.26
C GLU A 30 -3.34 -10.19 0.18
N HIS A 31 -2.89 -10.72 -0.95
CA HIS A 31 -2.62 -12.15 -1.12
C HIS A 31 -1.47 -12.64 -0.24
N GLN A 32 -0.38 -11.86 -0.14
CA GLN A 32 0.82 -12.26 0.61
C GLN A 32 0.70 -12.00 2.12
N TYR A 33 0.10 -10.87 2.50
CA TYR A 33 0.06 -10.40 3.89
C TYR A 33 -1.34 -10.39 4.51
N GLY A 34 -2.39 -10.59 3.73
CA GLY A 34 -3.78 -10.55 4.20
C GLY A 34 -4.26 -9.14 4.53
N LEU A 35 -3.56 -8.09 4.06
CA LEU A 35 -3.88 -6.69 4.29
C LEU A 35 -4.63 -6.09 3.12
N LYS A 36 -5.80 -5.53 3.39
CA LYS A 36 -6.57 -4.78 2.39
C LYS A 36 -5.92 -3.44 2.10
N GLU A 37 -6.25 -2.87 0.94
CA GLU A 37 -5.80 -1.54 0.54
C GLU A 37 -5.98 -0.49 1.65
N LYS A 38 -7.12 -0.50 2.36
CA LYS A 38 -7.38 0.45 3.46
C LYS A 38 -6.36 0.33 4.59
N GLU A 39 -5.94 -0.88 4.91
CA GLU A 39 -4.98 -1.17 5.97
C GLU A 39 -3.57 -0.76 5.53
N VAL A 40 -3.21 -1.03 4.27
CA VAL A 40 -1.95 -0.57 3.68
C VAL A 40 -1.90 0.97 3.63
N VAL A 41 -2.99 1.63 3.25
CA VAL A 41 -3.07 3.11 3.24
C VAL A 41 -2.91 3.69 4.65
N ALA A 42 -3.51 3.05 5.67
CA ALA A 42 -3.35 3.46 7.06
C ALA A 42 -1.90 3.27 7.54
N LEU A 43 -1.28 2.13 7.20
CA LEU A 43 0.13 1.86 7.49
C LEU A 43 1.01 2.94 6.84
N MET A 44 0.87 3.18 5.55
CA MET A 44 1.66 4.17 4.80
C MET A 44 1.49 5.59 5.35
N ARG A 45 0.32 5.94 5.87
CA ARG A 45 0.07 7.22 6.53
C ARG A 45 0.85 7.38 7.83
N ASN A 46 1.03 6.29 8.58
CA ASN A 46 1.78 6.29 9.83
C ASN A 46 3.30 6.17 9.60
N THR A 47 3.73 5.55 8.49
CA THR A 47 5.15 5.36 8.16
C THR A 47 5.76 6.57 7.46
N LEU A 48 5.06 7.19 6.51
CA LEU A 48 5.61 8.27 5.68
C LEU A 48 5.40 9.64 6.30
N ARG A 49 6.37 10.55 6.07
CA ARG A 49 6.18 11.98 6.32
C ARG A 49 5.03 12.51 5.46
N THR A 50 4.29 13.49 5.98
CA THR A 50 3.09 14.05 5.34
C THR A 50 3.27 14.43 3.86
N GLY A 51 4.40 15.04 3.50
CA GLY A 51 4.71 15.40 2.11
C GLY A 51 4.90 14.18 1.20
N SER A 52 5.67 13.20 1.65
CA SER A 52 5.90 11.94 0.92
C SER A 52 4.62 11.13 0.79
N TYR A 53 3.80 11.07 1.84
CA TYR A 53 2.49 10.42 1.81
C TYR A 53 1.55 11.07 0.77
N ARG A 54 1.50 12.41 0.72
CA ARG A 54 0.71 13.13 -0.29
C ARG A 54 1.18 12.82 -1.71
N ALA A 55 2.48 12.77 -1.95
CA ALA A 55 3.04 12.42 -3.26
C ALA A 55 2.70 10.98 -3.65
N TRP A 56 2.86 10.03 -2.73
CA TRP A 56 2.49 8.64 -2.92
C TRP A 56 0.98 8.48 -3.22
N ARG A 57 0.10 9.14 -2.45
CA ARG A 57 -1.35 9.11 -2.72
C ARG A 57 -1.72 9.64 -4.09
N LYS A 58 -1.04 10.68 -4.59
CA LYS A 58 -1.23 11.15 -5.96
C LYS A 58 -0.83 10.08 -6.98
N ARG A 59 0.30 9.38 -6.79
CA ARG A 59 0.70 8.27 -7.67
C ARG A 59 -0.34 7.15 -7.66
N VAL A 60 -0.73 6.68 -6.48
CA VAL A 60 -1.75 5.63 -6.33
C VAL A 60 -3.06 6.01 -7.02
N ALA A 61 -3.52 7.26 -6.91
CA ALA A 61 -4.72 7.72 -7.60
C ALA A 61 -4.58 7.72 -9.14
N THR A 62 -3.41 8.12 -9.66
CA THR A 62 -3.10 8.08 -11.09
C THR A 62 -3.06 6.64 -11.63
N PHE A 63 -2.42 5.72 -10.91
CA PHE A 63 -2.38 4.30 -11.29
C PHE A 63 -3.74 3.62 -11.13
N GLY A 64 -4.50 3.96 -10.09
CA GLY A 64 -5.87 3.48 -9.88
C GLY A 64 -6.78 3.83 -11.05
N ARG A 65 -6.73 5.08 -11.55
CA ARG A 65 -7.49 5.51 -12.74
C ARG A 65 -7.12 4.77 -14.02
N ARG A 66 -5.84 4.42 -14.21
CA ARG A 66 -5.42 3.63 -15.38
C ARG A 66 -6.04 2.23 -15.42
N ARG A 67 -6.39 1.66 -14.25
CA ARG A 67 -7.00 0.32 -14.15
C ARG A 67 -8.53 0.32 -14.33
N GLU A 68 -9.18 1.49 -14.40
CA GLU A 68 -10.63 1.60 -14.66
C GLU A 68 -10.97 1.50 -16.17
N HIS A 69 -9.96 1.45 -17.06
CA HIS A 69 -10.12 1.28 -18.51
C HIS A 69 -9.65 -0.09 -19.01
N TYR A 70 -10.02 -1.15 -18.29
CA TYR A 70 -9.95 -2.51 -18.83
C TYR A 70 -11.31 -3.16 -18.63
N LYS A 71 -12.24 -2.87 -19.54
CA LYS A 71 -13.51 -3.57 -19.69
C LYS A 71 -13.61 -4.08 -21.11
#